data_AF-A0A835YW71-F1
#
_entry.id   AF-A0A835YW71-F1
#
_cell.length_a   1.000
_cell.length_b   1.000
_cell.length_c   1.000
_cell.angle_alpha   90.00
_cell.angle_beta   90.00
_cell.angle_gamma   90.00
#
_symmetry.space_group_name_H-M   'P 1'
#
loop_
_entity.id
_entity.type
_entity.pdbx_description
1 polymer ?
#
loop_
_entity_poly.entity_id
_entity_poly.type
_entity_poly.pdbx_seq_one_letter_code
_entity_poly.pdbx_strand_id
1 'polypeptide(L)'
;MELPGGHAATSAEANDKFRSLMNTVSEMDSRAKARRRALLNLLEEDEDLAMMQLTKMREHPENYALPLSHEVEEDHEEVELLLESFLQEITSLSNVLEGMGSRMRNTETLIQARDVKLDIARNQLLTASTIFSLVAMCLSFGAVITGLFGMNLNNGHMDTADSHQWFIGVAISFATICLLWGGGTFWYFNRKGIWVS
;
A
#
# COMPACT_ATOMS: atom_id res chain seq x y z
N MET A 1 -8.64 -3.75 27.59
CA MET A 1 -7.45 -2.89 27.39
C MET A 1 -6.62 -3.56 26.31
N GLU A 2 -7.04 -3.42 25.06
CA GLU A 2 -6.36 -4.03 23.92
C GLU A 2 -5.16 -3.16 23.55
N LEU A 3 -3.99 -3.79 23.48
CA LEU A 3 -2.73 -3.12 23.24
C LEU A 3 -2.69 -2.60 21.79
N PRO A 4 -2.29 -1.33 21.55
CA PRO A 4 -2.21 -0.72 20.22
C PRO A 4 -1.19 -1.38 19.26
N GLY A 5 -0.43 -2.39 19.71
CA GLY A 5 0.53 -3.15 18.90
C GLY A 5 -0.04 -4.38 18.16
N GLY A 6 -1.21 -4.89 18.54
CA GLY A 6 -1.76 -6.13 17.95
C GLY A 6 -2.19 -5.99 16.48
N HIS A 7 -2.75 -4.84 16.11
CA HIS A 7 -3.17 -4.56 14.73
C HIS A 7 -2.00 -4.25 13.79
N ALA A 8 -0.91 -3.68 14.31
CA ALA A 8 0.29 -3.41 13.52
C ALA A 8 1.07 -4.70 13.22
N ALA A 9 1.20 -5.58 14.22
CA ALA A 9 1.85 -6.88 14.05
C ALA A 9 1.09 -7.78 13.05
N THR A 10 -0.24 -7.82 13.14
CA THR A 10 -1.08 -8.60 12.20
C THR A 10 -1.09 -8.03 10.78
N SER A 11 -1.02 -6.70 10.62
CA SER A 11 -0.91 -6.08 9.29
C SER A 11 0.46 -6.31 8.64
N ALA A 12 1.54 -6.28 9.42
CA ALA A 12 2.88 -6.59 8.93
C ALA A 12 2.99 -8.06 8.50
N GLU A 13 2.51 -8.98 9.34
CA GLU A 13 2.47 -10.41 9.02
C GLU A 13 1.62 -10.70 7.76
N ALA A 14 0.48 -10.02 7.60
CA ALA A 14 -0.36 -10.13 6.41
C ALA A 14 0.35 -9.65 5.14
N ASN A 15 1.09 -8.54 5.22
CA ASN A 15 1.87 -8.01 4.11
C ASN A 15 3.03 -8.94 3.73
N ASP A 16 3.72 -9.51 4.70
CA ASP A 16 4.81 -10.46 4.45
C ASP A 16 4.29 -11.75 3.81
N LYS A 17 3.13 -12.26 4.27
CA LYS A 17 2.44 -13.38 3.61
C LYS A 17 2.05 -13.02 2.18
N PHE A 18 1.52 -11.82 1.95
CA PHE A 18 1.15 -11.36 0.61
C PHE A 18 2.37 -11.31 -0.33
N ARG A 19 3.49 -10.76 0.15
CA ARG A 19 4.76 -10.73 -0.59
C ARG A 19 5.28 -12.15 -0.89
N SER A 20 5.21 -13.06 0.07
CA SER A 20 5.59 -14.46 -0.17
C SER A 20 4.71 -15.11 -1.24
N LEU A 21 3.40 -14.84 -1.25
CA LEU A 21 2.48 -15.37 -2.26
C LEU A 21 2.81 -14.83 -3.66
N MET A 22 3.09 -13.53 -3.77
CA MET A 22 3.55 -12.92 -5.03
C MET A 22 4.82 -13.58 -5.55
N ASN A 23 5.81 -13.80 -4.68
CA ASN A 23 7.06 -14.45 -5.05
C ASN A 23 6.82 -15.88 -5.54
N THR A 24 6.00 -16.67 -4.84
CA THR A 24 5.62 -18.02 -5.27
C THR A 24 4.96 -18.02 -6.65
N VAL A 25 4.07 -17.07 -6.92
CA VAL A 25 3.37 -16.99 -8.21
C VAL A 25 4.31 -16.58 -9.34
N SER A 26 5.22 -15.65 -9.08
CA SER A 26 6.26 -15.26 -10.04
C SER A 26 7.20 -16.44 -10.33
N GLU A 27 7.53 -17.23 -9.32
CA GLU A 27 8.34 -18.43 -9.49
C GLU A 27 7.59 -19.49 -10.32
N MET A 28 6.32 -19.75 -10.02
CA MET A 28 5.49 -20.68 -10.80
C MET A 28 5.36 -20.26 -12.26
N ASP A 29 5.17 -18.95 -12.53
CA ASP A 29 5.12 -18.40 -13.89
C ASP A 29 6.43 -18.65 -14.65
N SER A 30 7.58 -18.38 -13.99
CA SER A 30 8.89 -18.63 -14.60
C SER A 30 9.11 -20.09 -14.96
N ARG A 31 8.67 -21.02 -14.08
CA ARG A 31 8.75 -22.47 -14.29
C ARG A 31 7.81 -22.92 -15.40
N ALA A 32 6.57 -22.41 -15.44
CA ALA A 32 5.61 -22.70 -16.50
C ALA A 32 6.14 -22.25 -17.87
N LYS A 33 6.71 -21.03 -17.96
CA LYS A 33 7.35 -20.51 -19.18
C LYS A 33 8.58 -21.32 -19.60
N ALA A 34 9.35 -21.86 -18.67
CA ALA A 34 10.45 -22.76 -18.99
C ALA A 34 9.96 -24.10 -19.57
N ARG A 35 8.95 -24.72 -18.95
CA ARG A 35 8.35 -25.96 -19.46
C ARG A 35 7.71 -25.78 -20.83
N ARG A 36 6.96 -24.68 -21.02
CA ARG A 36 6.36 -24.32 -22.31
C ARG A 36 7.41 -24.24 -23.41
N ARG A 37 8.55 -23.58 -23.14
CA ARG A 37 9.67 -23.47 -24.09
C ARG A 37 10.28 -24.82 -24.41
N ALA A 38 10.49 -25.67 -23.40
CA ALA A 38 11.01 -27.01 -23.61
C ALA A 38 10.08 -27.86 -24.49
N LEU A 39 8.77 -27.79 -24.25
CA LEU A 39 7.78 -28.51 -25.07
C LEU A 39 7.68 -27.96 -26.49
N LEU A 40 7.75 -26.63 -26.67
CA LEU A 40 7.75 -26.03 -28.01
C LEU A 40 8.97 -26.47 -28.83
N ASN A 41 10.16 -26.46 -28.22
CA ASN A 41 11.37 -26.93 -28.90
C ASN A 41 11.27 -28.41 -29.28
N LEU A 42 10.60 -29.21 -28.46
CA LEU A 42 10.41 -30.64 -28.70
C LEU A 42 9.41 -30.93 -29.81
N LEU A 43 8.40 -30.08 -29.95
CA LEU A 43 7.38 -30.15 -30.99
C LEU A 43 7.87 -29.62 -32.34
N GLU A 44 9.05 -29.01 -32.39
CA GLU A 44 9.63 -28.43 -33.61
C GLU A 44 10.47 -29.46 -34.40
N GLU A 45 10.86 -30.56 -33.76
CA GLU A 45 11.74 -31.59 -34.35
C GLU A 45 11.00 -32.92 -34.48
N ASP A 46 10.52 -33.22 -35.68
CA ASP A 46 9.77 -34.43 -36.03
C ASP A 46 10.58 -35.71 -35.71
N GLU A 47 11.90 -35.68 -35.92
CA GLU A 47 12.81 -36.78 -35.56
C GLU A 47 12.79 -37.09 -34.05
N ASP A 48 12.82 -36.06 -33.20
CA ASP A 48 12.76 -36.23 -31.75
C ASP A 48 11.40 -36.80 -31.32
N LEU A 49 10.30 -36.33 -31.94
CA LEU A 49 8.95 -36.84 -31.68
C LEU A 49 8.81 -38.32 -32.06
N ALA A 50 9.34 -38.70 -33.23
CA ALA A 50 9.36 -40.10 -33.67
C ALA A 50 10.18 -40.98 -32.72
N MET A 51 11.35 -40.52 -32.27
CA MET A 51 12.20 -41.25 -31.33
C MET A 51 11.58 -41.43 -29.92
N MET A 52 10.54 -40.67 -29.55
CA MET A 52 9.82 -40.90 -28.29
C MET A 52 8.97 -42.16 -28.26
N GLN A 53 8.70 -42.76 -29.42
CA GLN A 53 7.89 -43.96 -29.53
C GLN A 53 8.70 -45.21 -29.15
N LEU A 54 9.18 -45.25 -27.90
CA LEU A 54 10.08 -46.28 -27.38
C LEU A 54 9.49 -47.70 -27.48
N THR A 55 8.16 -47.83 -27.43
CA THR A 55 7.49 -49.12 -27.61
C THR A 55 7.62 -49.62 -29.05
N LYS A 56 7.31 -48.77 -30.05
CA LYS A 56 7.47 -49.12 -31.48
C LYS A 56 8.94 -49.31 -31.85
N MET A 57 9.83 -48.48 -31.29
CA MET A 57 11.28 -48.62 -31.43
C MET A 57 11.80 -49.96 -30.92
N ARG A 58 11.23 -50.48 -29.83
CA ARG A 58 11.59 -51.80 -29.30
C ARG A 58 11.07 -52.95 -30.18
N GLU A 59 9.90 -52.78 -30.80
CA GLU A 59 9.27 -53.80 -31.65
C GLU A 59 9.94 -53.89 -33.03
N HIS A 60 10.37 -52.76 -33.59
CA HIS A 60 11.00 -52.66 -34.91
C HIS A 60 12.28 -51.81 -34.87
N PRO A 61 13.36 -52.27 -34.21
CA PRO A 61 14.59 -51.47 -34.03
C PRO A 61 15.29 -51.11 -35.35
N GLU A 62 15.13 -51.92 -36.41
CA GLU A 62 15.64 -51.62 -37.75
C GLU A 62 15.06 -50.34 -38.37
N ASN A 63 13.85 -49.94 -38.00
CA ASN A 63 13.16 -48.78 -38.56
C ASN A 63 13.57 -47.46 -37.89
N TYR A 64 14.25 -47.51 -36.75
CA TYR A 64 14.69 -46.35 -35.96
C TYR A 64 16.22 -46.16 -36.00
N ALA A 65 16.88 -46.71 -37.02
CA ALA A 65 18.28 -46.44 -37.28
C ALA A 65 18.44 -45.10 -38.00
N LEU A 66 19.38 -44.26 -37.57
CA LEU A 66 19.61 -42.94 -38.15
C LEU A 66 20.32 -43.02 -39.52
N PRO A 67 19.92 -42.20 -40.51
CA PRO A 67 18.76 -41.30 -40.52
C PRO A 67 17.43 -42.07 -40.63
N LEU A 68 16.39 -41.60 -39.93
CA LEU A 68 15.06 -42.22 -39.99
C LEU A 68 14.53 -42.24 -41.43
N SER A 69 13.69 -43.24 -41.73
CA SER A 69 12.90 -43.22 -42.96
C SER A 69 11.72 -42.25 -42.81
N HIS A 70 11.34 -41.61 -43.91
CA HIS A 70 10.22 -40.64 -43.96
C HIS A 70 8.92 -41.21 -43.38
N GLU A 71 8.68 -42.51 -43.54
CA GLU A 71 7.47 -43.18 -43.03
C GLU A 71 7.45 -43.29 -41.49
N VAL A 72 8.62 -43.39 -40.85
CA VAL A 72 8.75 -43.46 -39.39
C VAL A 72 8.82 -42.06 -38.79
N GLU A 73 9.43 -41.12 -39.52
CA GLU A 73 9.48 -39.70 -39.15
C GLU A 73 8.07 -39.11 -39.11
N GLU A 74 7.19 -39.39 -40.08
CA GLU A 74 5.80 -38.89 -40.08
C GLU A 74 4.85 -39.63 -39.11
N ASP A 75 5.22 -40.81 -38.59
CA ASP A 75 4.37 -41.61 -37.69
C ASP A 75 4.44 -41.13 -36.22
N HIS A 76 4.49 -39.81 -35.99
CA HIS A 76 4.54 -39.20 -34.64
C HIS A 76 3.24 -38.51 -34.19
N GLU A 77 2.18 -38.55 -35.00
CA GLU A 77 0.90 -37.82 -34.78
C GLU A 77 0.32 -38.01 -33.36
N GLU A 78 0.34 -39.24 -32.81
CA GLU A 78 -0.20 -39.50 -31.47
C GLU A 78 0.60 -38.80 -30.37
N VAL A 79 1.93 -38.80 -30.48
CA VAL A 79 2.84 -38.16 -29.51
C VAL A 79 2.71 -36.64 -29.62
N GLU A 80 2.66 -36.12 -30.85
CA GLU A 80 2.47 -34.70 -31.14
C GLU A 80 1.16 -34.19 -30.54
N LEU A 81 0.03 -34.84 -30.82
CA LEU A 81 -1.29 -34.48 -30.29
C LEU A 81 -1.32 -34.46 -28.74
N LEU A 82 -0.69 -35.45 -28.11
CA LEU A 82 -0.55 -35.51 -26.66
C LEU A 82 0.25 -34.31 -26.14
N LEU A 83 1.38 -34.02 -26.78
CA LEU A 83 2.29 -32.95 -26.37
C LEU A 83 1.68 -31.56 -26.60
N GLU A 84 0.92 -31.37 -27.69
CA GLU A 84 0.11 -30.20 -27.97
C GLU A 84 -0.96 -29.97 -26.89
N SER A 85 -1.64 -31.04 -26.46
CA SER A 85 -2.62 -30.97 -25.38
C SER A 85 -1.99 -30.46 -24.08
N PHE A 86 -0.82 -31.00 -23.71
CA PHE A 86 -0.07 -30.53 -22.56
C PHE A 86 0.45 -29.09 -22.72
N LEU A 87 0.89 -28.72 -23.93
CA LEU A 87 1.33 -27.37 -24.24
C LEU A 87 0.18 -26.36 -24.07
N GLN A 88 -1.03 -26.74 -24.51
CA GLN A 88 -2.24 -25.94 -24.35
C GLN A 88 -2.61 -25.78 -22.86
N GLU A 89 -2.49 -26.85 -22.07
CA GLU A 89 -2.72 -26.80 -20.62
C GLU A 89 -1.72 -25.86 -19.92
N ILE A 90 -0.43 -25.99 -20.21
CA ILE A 90 0.61 -25.13 -19.61
C ILE A 90 0.44 -23.67 -20.03
N THR A 91 0.00 -23.42 -21.26
CA THR A 91 -0.29 -22.07 -21.75
C THR A 91 -1.49 -21.47 -21.02
N SER A 92 -2.56 -22.25 -20.82
CA SER A 92 -3.71 -21.84 -19.99
C SER A 92 -3.30 -21.53 -18.55
N LEU A 93 -2.48 -22.39 -17.93
CA LEU A 93 -1.93 -22.17 -16.59
C LEU A 93 -1.11 -20.88 -16.52
N SER A 94 -0.27 -20.61 -17.52
CA SER A 94 0.55 -19.39 -17.58
C SER A 94 -0.35 -18.14 -17.64
N ASN A 95 -1.41 -18.16 -18.45
CA ASN A 95 -2.38 -17.06 -18.54
C ASN A 95 -3.10 -16.80 -17.21
N VAL A 96 -3.47 -17.87 -16.49
CA VAL A 96 -4.07 -17.77 -15.15
C VAL A 96 -3.07 -17.15 -14.16
N LEU A 97 -1.81 -17.58 -14.18
CA LEU A 97 -0.75 -17.04 -13.31
C LEU A 97 -0.48 -15.56 -13.59
N GLU A 98 -0.43 -15.14 -14.86
CA GLU A 98 -0.29 -13.73 -15.24
C GLU A 98 -1.47 -12.88 -14.77
N GLY A 99 -2.69 -13.40 -14.93
CA GLY A 99 -3.90 -12.78 -14.42
C GLY A 99 -3.88 -12.62 -12.89
N MET A 100 -3.42 -13.65 -12.18
CA MET A 100 -3.30 -13.63 -10.72
C MET A 100 -2.22 -12.65 -10.25
N GLY A 101 -1.07 -12.63 -10.92
CA GLY A 101 0.01 -11.67 -10.67
C GLY A 101 -0.42 -10.22 -10.89
N SER A 102 -1.21 -9.95 -11.93
CA SER A 102 -1.79 -8.62 -12.18
C SER A 102 -2.75 -8.19 -11.06
N ARG A 103 -3.66 -9.08 -10.65
CA ARG A 103 -4.60 -8.81 -9.55
C ARG A 103 -3.87 -8.57 -8.22
N MET A 104 -2.80 -9.33 -7.96
CA MET A 104 -1.97 -9.12 -6.77
C MET A 104 -1.24 -7.76 -6.83
N ARG A 105 -0.60 -7.39 -7.93
CA ARG A 105 0.01 -6.05 -8.08
C ARG A 105 -0.98 -4.90 -7.87
N ASN A 106 -2.20 -5.05 -8.38
CA ASN A 106 -3.28 -4.07 -8.14
C ASN A 106 -3.64 -4.00 -6.65
N THR A 107 -3.69 -5.14 -5.96
CA THR A 107 -3.95 -5.20 -4.52
C THR A 107 -2.79 -4.60 -3.70
N GLU A 108 -1.54 -4.82 -4.11
CA GLU A 108 -0.37 -4.18 -3.48
C GLU A 108 -0.47 -2.66 -3.55
N THR A 109 -0.83 -2.13 -4.71
CA THR A 109 -1.05 -0.69 -4.91
C THR A 109 -2.15 -0.15 -3.98
N LEU A 110 -3.23 -0.92 -3.76
CA LEU A 110 -4.29 -0.56 -2.83
C LEU A 110 -3.85 -0.61 -1.37
N ILE A 111 -3.07 -1.62 -0.98
CA ILE A 111 -2.50 -1.74 0.36
C ILE A 111 -1.56 -0.55 0.63
N GLN A 112 -0.67 -0.24 -0.31
CA GLN A 112 0.23 0.90 -0.21
C GLN A 112 -0.54 2.23 -0.15
N ALA A 113 -1.62 2.36 -0.93
CA ALA A 113 -2.48 3.54 -0.88
C ALA A 113 -3.24 3.70 0.44
N ARG A 114 -3.51 2.61 1.17
CA ARG A 114 -4.14 2.66 2.50
C ARG A 114 -3.21 3.33 3.51
N ASP A 115 -1.93 2.98 3.51
CA ASP A 115 -0.95 3.57 4.43
C ASP A 115 -0.83 5.07 4.19
N VAL A 116 -0.79 5.49 2.92
CA VAL A 116 -0.80 6.91 2.53
C VAL A 116 -2.05 7.63 3.07
N LYS A 117 -3.25 7.03 2.96
CA LYS A 117 -4.48 7.64 3.50
C LYS A 117 -4.48 7.73 5.02
N LEU A 118 -3.92 6.73 5.71
CA LEU A 118 -3.81 6.74 7.16
C LEU A 118 -2.86 7.84 7.65
N ASP A 119 -1.76 8.07 6.93
CA ASP A 119 -0.81 9.13 7.24
C ASP A 119 -1.41 10.52 7.01
N ILE A 120 -2.21 10.70 5.95
CA ILE A 120 -3.00 11.93 5.74
C ILE A 120 -3.96 12.15 6.93
N ALA A 121 -4.71 11.13 7.32
CA ALA A 121 -5.65 11.24 8.44
C ALA A 121 -4.94 11.56 9.77
N ARG A 122 -3.79 10.94 10.04
CA ARG A 122 -2.96 11.25 11.22
C ARG A 122 -2.47 12.69 11.19
N ASN A 123 -2.01 13.18 10.04
CA ASN A 123 -1.54 14.55 9.90
C ASN A 123 -2.68 15.57 10.09
N GLN A 124 -3.88 15.26 9.59
CA GLN A 124 -5.08 16.06 9.84
C GLN A 124 -5.45 16.10 11.33
N LEU A 125 -5.42 14.96 12.01
CA LEU A 125 -5.70 14.88 13.45
C LEU A 125 -4.67 15.65 14.28
N LEU A 126 -3.38 15.54 13.94
CA LEU A 126 -2.33 16.30 14.60
C LEU A 126 -2.56 17.80 14.43
N THR A 127 -2.87 18.23 13.21
CA THR A 127 -3.19 19.64 12.92
C THR A 127 -4.41 20.10 13.72
N ALA A 128 -5.49 19.32 13.75
CA ALA A 128 -6.68 19.64 14.54
C ALA A 128 -6.38 19.75 16.04
N SER A 129 -5.60 18.82 16.59
CA SER A 129 -5.19 18.83 18.01
C SER A 129 -4.34 20.06 18.35
N THR A 130 -3.45 20.50 17.46
CA THR A 130 -2.66 21.71 17.67
C THR A 130 -3.52 22.98 17.68
N ILE A 131 -4.52 23.08 16.79
CA ILE A 131 -5.46 24.20 16.78
C ILE A 131 -6.31 24.20 18.06
N PHE A 132 -6.82 23.05 18.47
CA PHE A 132 -7.61 22.93 19.70
C PHE A 132 -6.79 23.33 20.94
N SER A 133 -5.53 22.89 21.01
CA SER A 133 -4.62 23.25 22.10
C SER A 133 -4.35 24.76 22.15
N LEU A 134 -4.21 25.41 21.00
CA LEU A 134 -4.08 26.87 20.91
C LEU A 134 -5.32 27.60 21.44
N VAL A 135 -6.52 27.15 21.03
CA VAL A 135 -7.79 27.71 21.53
C VAL A 135 -7.93 27.53 23.04
N ALA A 136 -7.62 26.33 23.54
CA ALA A 136 -7.65 26.04 24.98
C ALA A 136 -6.66 26.90 25.77
N MET A 137 -5.47 27.17 25.22
CA MET A 137 -4.48 28.06 25.82
C MET A 137 -5.02 29.50 25.93
N CYS A 138 -5.62 30.05 24.87
CA CYS A 138 -6.25 31.39 24.90
C CYS A 138 -7.38 31.48 25.94
N LEU A 139 -8.24 30.45 26.01
CA LEU A 139 -9.32 30.38 27.00
C LEU A 139 -8.78 30.30 28.43
N SER A 140 -7.71 29.53 28.66
CA SER A 140 -7.06 29.42 29.97
C SER A 140 -6.52 30.77 30.46
N PHE A 141 -5.82 31.52 29.60
CA PHE A 141 -5.36 32.87 29.97
C PHE A 141 -6.52 33.84 30.24
N GLY A 142 -7.58 33.80 29.43
CA GLY A 142 -8.79 34.60 29.66
C GLY A 142 -9.47 34.25 30.99
N ALA A 143 -9.52 32.97 31.34
CA ALA A 143 -10.06 32.49 32.61
C ALA A 143 -9.20 32.93 33.81
N VAL A 144 -7.86 32.94 33.71
CA VAL A 144 -6.97 33.43 34.77
C VAL A 144 -7.20 34.92 35.03
N ILE A 145 -7.30 35.74 33.98
CA ILE A 145 -7.57 37.18 34.11
C ILE A 145 -8.96 37.39 34.72
N THR A 146 -9.97 36.69 34.20
CA THR A 146 -11.34 36.75 34.72
C THR A 146 -11.39 36.30 36.19
N GLY A 147 -10.62 35.29 36.58
CA GLY A 147 -10.50 34.82 37.96
C GLY A 147 -9.83 35.85 38.88
N LEU A 148 -8.71 36.44 38.47
CA LEU A 148 -8.01 37.48 39.23
C LEU A 148 -8.88 38.72 39.49
N PHE A 149 -9.73 39.10 38.53
CA PHE A 149 -10.64 40.23 38.67
C PHE A 149 -11.98 39.86 39.34
N GLY A 150 -12.47 38.63 39.17
CA GLY A 150 -13.71 38.12 39.76
C GLY A 150 -13.56 37.73 41.24
N MET A 151 -12.34 37.43 41.69
CA MET A 151 -12.02 37.20 43.10
C MET A 151 -11.93 38.55 43.83
N ASN A 152 -13.08 39.06 44.27
CA ASN A 152 -13.30 40.16 45.23
C ASN A 152 -12.04 40.95 45.68
N LEU A 153 -11.50 41.80 44.80
CA LEU A 153 -10.46 42.77 45.14
C LEU A 153 -11.13 44.02 45.72
N ASN A 154 -11.51 43.97 46.98
CA ASN A 154 -11.70 45.17 47.79
C ASN A 154 -10.31 45.75 48.15
N ASN A 155 -9.61 46.32 47.16
CA ASN A 155 -8.51 47.23 47.43
C ASN A 155 -9.09 48.65 47.49
N GLY A 156 -8.89 49.34 48.61
CA GLY A 156 -9.39 50.69 48.93
C GLY A 156 -8.84 51.83 48.06
N HIS A 157 -8.56 51.58 46.78
CA HIS A 157 -8.25 52.57 45.74
C HIS A 157 -9.29 52.60 44.62
N MET A 158 -10.50 52.13 44.91
CA MET A 158 -11.61 52.05 43.96
C MET A 158 -12.64 53.17 44.16
N ASP A 159 -12.20 54.37 44.58
CA ASP A 159 -13.08 55.54 44.83
C ASP A 159 -12.84 56.69 43.83
N THR A 160 -12.15 56.41 42.72
CA THR A 160 -11.91 57.38 41.64
C THR A 160 -12.32 56.80 40.29
N ALA A 161 -12.90 57.65 39.44
CA ALA A 161 -13.43 57.34 38.11
C ALA A 161 -12.43 56.68 37.13
N ASP A 162 -11.15 56.58 37.50
CA ASP A 162 -10.06 55.96 36.72
C ASP A 162 -10.00 54.42 36.80
N SER A 163 -10.70 53.78 37.75
CA SER A 163 -10.67 52.30 37.91
C SER A 163 -11.28 51.55 36.72
N HIS A 164 -12.34 52.10 36.13
CA HIS A 164 -12.99 51.54 34.94
C HIS A 164 -12.08 51.66 33.70
N GLN A 165 -11.30 52.74 33.60
CA GLN A 165 -10.36 52.97 32.51
C GLN A 165 -9.17 52.01 32.58
N TRP A 166 -8.65 51.73 33.79
CA TRP A 166 -7.59 50.74 33.99
C TRP A 166 -8.05 49.33 33.61
N PHE A 167 -9.27 48.93 34.00
CA PHE A 167 -9.85 47.64 33.64
C PHE A 167 -10.00 47.48 32.12
N ILE A 168 -10.54 48.49 31.45
CA ILE A 168 -10.67 48.51 29.99
C ILE A 168 -9.28 48.45 29.33
N GLY A 169 -8.28 49.15 29.86
CA GLY A 169 -6.90 49.12 29.36
C GLY A 169 -6.27 47.73 29.43
N VAL A 170 -6.41 47.03 30.56
CA VAL A 170 -5.89 45.65 30.71
C VAL A 170 -6.64 44.69 29.80
N ALA A 171 -7.97 44.80 29.70
CA ALA A 171 -8.78 43.97 28.80
C ALA A 171 -8.43 44.16 27.32
N ILE A 172 -8.21 45.41 26.88
CA ILE A 172 -7.79 45.73 25.52
C ILE A 172 -6.35 45.24 25.26
N SER A 173 -5.44 45.41 26.22
CA SER A 173 -4.06 44.90 26.08
C SER A 173 -4.03 43.37 25.95
N PHE A 174 -4.88 42.68 26.69
CA PHE A 174 -4.99 41.22 26.60
C PHE A 174 -5.65 40.79 25.28
N ALA A 175 -6.74 41.44 24.87
CA ALA A 175 -7.40 41.16 23.61
C ALA A 175 -6.44 41.38 22.42
N THR A 176 -5.63 42.44 22.46
CA THR A 176 -4.63 42.72 21.42
C THR A 176 -3.49 41.70 21.44
N ILE A 177 -2.99 41.28 22.60
CA ILE A 177 -1.99 40.21 22.69
C ILE A 177 -2.55 38.88 22.17
N CYS A 178 -3.77 38.50 22.54
CA CYS A 178 -4.44 37.30 22.01
C CYS A 178 -4.67 37.38 20.50
N LEU A 179 -5.05 38.54 19.96
CA LEU A 179 -5.22 38.75 18.53
C LEU A 179 -3.89 38.75 17.77
N LEU A 180 -2.81 39.29 18.36
CA LEU A 180 -1.47 39.26 17.75
C LEU A 180 -0.85 37.86 17.79
N TRP A 181 -1.01 37.13 18.90
CA TRP A 181 -0.52 35.75 19.02
C TRP A 181 -1.36 34.78 18.19
N GLY A 182 -2.68 34.87 18.28
CA GLY A 182 -3.62 34.04 17.51
C GLY A 182 -3.54 34.36 16.01
N GLY A 183 -3.54 35.65 15.65
CA GLY A 183 -3.39 36.12 14.28
C GLY A 183 -2.00 35.86 13.70
N GLY A 184 -0.94 36.00 14.49
CA GLY A 184 0.42 35.66 14.08
C GLY A 184 0.62 34.16 13.85
N THR A 185 0.04 33.33 14.72
CA THR A 185 0.04 31.87 14.54
C THR A 185 -0.81 31.48 13.32
N PHE A 186 -1.99 32.07 13.14
CA PHE A 186 -2.84 31.85 11.98
C PHE A 186 -2.15 32.29 10.67
N TRP A 187 -1.48 33.44 10.66
CA TRP A 187 -0.72 33.93 9.52
C TRP A 187 0.50 33.04 9.21
N TYR A 188 1.22 32.57 10.24
CA TYR A 188 2.31 31.62 10.09
C TYR A 188 1.85 30.28 9.50
N PHE A 189 0.70 29.76 9.96
CA PHE A 189 0.09 28.55 9.42
C PHE A 189 -0.40 28.75 7.97
N ASN A 190 -0.99 29.91 7.66
CA ASN A 190 -1.47 30.23 6.31
C ASN A 190 -0.30 30.43 5.32
N ARG A 191 0.81 31.02 5.78
CA ARG A 191 2.02 31.19 4.96
C ARG A 191 2.76 29.87 4.71
N LYS A 192 2.62 28.88 5.59
CA LYS A 192 3.19 27.53 5.42
C LYS A 192 2.30 26.54 4.66
N GLY A 193 1.14 26.96 4.17
CA GLY A 193 0.34 26.16 3.22
C GLY A 193 -0.30 24.89 3.80
N ILE A 194 -0.53 24.84 5.11
CA ILE A 194 -1.00 23.64 5.82
C ILE A 194 -2.50 23.34 5.55
N TRP A 195 -3.20 24.25 4.83
CA TRP A 195 -4.61 24.08 4.45
C TRP A 195 -4.84 23.48 3.06
N VAL A 196 -3.78 23.18 2.29
CA VAL A 196 -3.92 22.56 0.96
C VAL A 196 -2.86 21.48 0.77
N SER A 197 -3.15 20.28 1.28
CA SER A 197 -2.88 18.99 0.64
C SER A 197 -3.52 17.84 1.41
#